data_AF-A0A7Y9KGM1-F1
#
_entry.id   AF-A0A7Y9KGM1-F1
#
_cell.length_a   1.000
_cell.length_b   1.000
_cell.length_c   1.000
_cell.angle_alpha   90.00
_cell.angle_beta   90.00
_cell.angle_gamma   90.00
#
_symmetry.space_group_name_H-M   'P 1'
#
loop_
_entity.id
_entity.type
_entity.pdbx_description
1 polymer ?
#
loop_
_entity_poly.entity_id
_entity_poly.type
_entity_poly.pdbx_seq_one_letter_code
_entity_poly.pdbx_strand_id
1 'polypeptide(L)'
;MSEPTSSPPRIGTPGWDRELAGVGLDRPCVDASVDHALEAADAHDAFDPHALDLGSDAESAAVWVLLHQRFPSYGVLMYLRMCWSSGDHVLQDWIVRQFAAMLTHGPDPVAESAEYGLWVDYFESPEASQVFTALALQMPRSHRGRLISGAGPVPWEAKHHVFQEAAEVPALHPALARGLAGSFYDLYGQVDAVAASALVDRITVADEDLLEALSEATTQPLRLRTGSAVVVDESDPGWPHEGSFLLRAVVRSPRSRWVRRSELVADGRVYGRLVHWDFPFDAAKIAHRTVVAPEPEGRIVLFRVEGPAEHAELLVNRDIEAWPPGLREHLAR
;
A
#
# COMPACT_ATOMS: atom_id res chain seq x y z
N MET A 1 -11.25 -13.01 -14.86
CA MET A 1 -10.48 -14.14 -14.32
C MET A 1 -11.48 -15.14 -13.75
N SER A 2 -11.45 -16.40 -14.19
CA SER A 2 -12.33 -17.45 -13.65
C SER A 2 -11.95 -17.77 -12.20
N GLU A 3 -12.92 -18.08 -11.35
CA GLU A 3 -12.62 -18.56 -9.99
C GLU A 3 -11.68 -19.79 -10.07
N PRO A 4 -10.53 -19.78 -9.36
CA PRO A 4 -9.64 -20.92 -9.36
C PRO A 4 -10.30 -22.10 -8.64
N THR A 5 -10.40 -23.23 -9.34
CA THR A 5 -11.11 -24.43 -8.88
C THR A 5 -10.37 -25.22 -7.79
N SER A 6 -9.12 -24.86 -7.47
CA SER A 6 -8.35 -25.50 -6.41
C SER A 6 -7.32 -24.56 -5.78
N SER A 7 -7.15 -24.69 -4.46
CA SER A 7 -6.07 -24.03 -3.72
C SER A 7 -4.70 -24.34 -4.34
N PRO A 8 -3.74 -23.39 -4.28
CA PRO A 8 -2.41 -23.60 -4.82
C PRO A 8 -1.72 -24.79 -4.10
N PRO A 9 -1.01 -25.66 -4.83
CA PRO A 9 -0.26 -26.75 -4.24
C PRO A 9 0.94 -26.21 -3.44
N ARG A 10 1.42 -26.99 -2.47
CA ARG A 10 2.69 -26.69 -1.80
C ARG A 10 3.83 -26.78 -2.82
N ILE A 11 4.74 -25.81 -2.80
CA ILE A 11 5.93 -25.77 -3.67
C ILE A 11 6.77 -27.04 -3.45
N GLY A 12 7.25 -27.64 -4.54
CA GLY A 12 8.04 -28.88 -4.51
C GLY A 12 7.22 -30.16 -4.36
N THR A 13 5.90 -30.11 -4.49
CA THR A 13 5.05 -31.31 -4.55
C THR A 13 4.69 -31.69 -5.99
N PRO A 14 4.23 -32.94 -6.25
CA PRO A 14 3.78 -33.33 -7.59
C PRO A 14 2.62 -32.48 -8.15
N GLY A 15 1.86 -31.81 -7.28
CA GLY A 15 0.85 -30.83 -7.71
C GLY A 15 1.48 -29.57 -8.29
N TRP A 16 2.56 -29.11 -7.68
CA TRP A 16 3.33 -27.96 -8.13
C TRP A 16 4.10 -28.26 -9.43
N ASP A 17 4.64 -29.47 -9.58
CA ASP A 17 5.28 -29.90 -10.84
C ASP A 17 4.32 -29.84 -12.04
N ARG A 18 3.03 -30.14 -11.81
CA ARG A 18 2.00 -29.98 -12.85
C ARG A 18 1.72 -28.51 -13.19
N GLU A 19 1.83 -27.61 -12.21
CA GLU A 19 1.70 -26.18 -12.48
C GLU A 19 2.90 -25.64 -13.25
N LEU A 20 4.13 -26.10 -12.94
CA LEU A 20 5.31 -25.81 -13.76
C LEU A 20 5.14 -26.24 -15.22
N ALA A 21 4.66 -27.47 -15.44
CA ALA A 21 4.39 -27.96 -16.79
C ALA A 21 3.38 -27.08 -17.53
N GLY A 22 2.43 -26.47 -16.81
CA GLY A 22 1.46 -25.52 -17.35
C GLY A 22 2.08 -24.22 -17.90
N VAL A 23 3.27 -23.85 -17.42
CA VAL A 23 4.07 -22.73 -17.96
C VAL A 23 5.20 -23.19 -18.87
N GLY A 24 5.17 -24.45 -19.34
CA GLY A 24 6.13 -24.99 -20.29
C GLY A 24 7.46 -25.43 -19.70
N LEU A 25 7.53 -25.62 -18.37
CA LEU A 25 8.76 -25.99 -17.66
C LEU A 25 8.74 -27.45 -17.19
N ASP A 26 9.92 -28.06 -17.14
CA ASP A 26 10.15 -29.39 -16.59
C ASP A 26 10.95 -29.31 -15.29
N ARG A 27 10.51 -30.02 -14.24
CA ARG A 27 11.08 -29.92 -12.89
C ARG A 27 12.59 -30.26 -12.86
N PRO A 28 13.06 -31.38 -13.45
CA PRO A 28 14.49 -31.68 -13.55
C PRO A 28 15.35 -30.58 -14.18
N CYS A 29 14.84 -29.87 -15.20
CA CYS A 29 15.55 -28.76 -15.83
C CYS A 29 15.70 -27.59 -14.86
N VAL A 30 14.61 -27.20 -14.19
CA VAL A 30 14.62 -26.13 -13.18
C VAL A 30 15.54 -26.49 -12.01
N ASP A 31 15.54 -27.74 -11.55
CA ASP A 31 16.44 -28.21 -10.49
C ASP A 31 17.92 -28.10 -10.89
N ALA A 32 18.27 -28.48 -12.12
CA ALA A 32 19.62 -28.32 -12.63
C ALA A 32 20.04 -26.84 -12.67
N SER A 33 19.13 -25.93 -13.05
CA SER A 33 19.37 -24.49 -13.05
C SER A 33 19.52 -23.91 -11.63
N VAL A 34 18.78 -24.45 -10.65
CA VAL A 34 18.96 -24.10 -9.22
C VAL A 34 20.33 -24.56 -8.73
N ASP A 35 20.73 -25.80 -9.00
CA ASP A 35 22.02 -26.34 -8.59
C ASP A 35 23.17 -25.53 -9.22
N HIS A 36 23.06 -25.19 -10.50
CA HIS A 36 24.02 -24.32 -11.17
C HIS A 36 24.15 -22.94 -10.51
N ALA A 37 23.02 -22.30 -10.16
CA ALA A 37 23.02 -21.01 -9.48
C ALA A 37 23.73 -21.06 -8.12
N LEU A 38 23.61 -22.18 -7.41
CA LEU A 38 24.26 -22.38 -6.11
C LEU A 38 25.75 -22.67 -6.25
N GLU A 39 26.15 -23.50 -7.22
CA GLU A 39 27.55 -23.74 -7.53
C GLU A 39 28.27 -22.44 -7.93
N ALA A 40 27.60 -21.58 -8.71
CA ALA A 40 28.11 -20.27 -9.08
C ALA A 40 28.29 -19.35 -7.86
N ALA A 41 27.34 -19.36 -6.92
CA ALA A 41 27.43 -18.60 -5.67
C ALA A 41 28.63 -19.01 -4.82
N ASP A 42 28.82 -20.33 -4.64
CA ASP A 42 29.89 -20.90 -3.84
C ASP A 42 31.27 -20.62 -4.44
N ALA A 43 31.39 -20.62 -5.77
CA ALA A 43 32.65 -20.38 -6.47
C ALA A 43 33.18 -18.94 -6.33
N HIS A 44 32.31 -17.96 -6.09
CA HIS A 44 32.68 -16.54 -6.10
C HIS A 44 32.74 -15.90 -4.70
N ASP A 45 32.49 -16.67 -3.63
CA ASP A 45 32.37 -16.18 -2.23
C ASP A 45 31.35 -15.02 -2.09
N ALA A 46 30.49 -14.87 -3.09
CA ALA A 46 29.47 -13.84 -3.24
C ALA A 46 28.40 -14.33 -4.21
N PHE A 47 27.13 -14.21 -3.82
CA PHE A 47 26.01 -14.47 -4.70
C PHE A 47 25.71 -13.22 -5.54
N ASP A 48 26.07 -13.24 -6.83
CA ASP A 48 25.67 -12.21 -7.79
C ASP A 48 24.49 -12.70 -8.64
N PRO A 49 23.25 -12.40 -8.26
CA PRO A 49 22.06 -12.79 -9.02
C PRO A 49 21.99 -12.16 -10.42
N HIS A 50 22.72 -11.08 -10.69
CA HIS A 50 22.74 -10.43 -12.01
C HIS A 50 23.67 -11.14 -13.01
N ALA A 51 24.56 -12.00 -12.54
CA ALA A 51 25.48 -12.77 -13.36
C ALA A 51 24.90 -14.11 -13.83
N LEU A 52 23.72 -14.50 -13.33
CA LEU A 52 23.07 -15.76 -13.67
C LEU A 52 22.28 -15.64 -14.98
N ASP A 53 22.64 -16.47 -15.96
CA ASP A 53 21.81 -16.71 -17.15
C ASP A 53 20.86 -17.88 -16.85
N LEU A 54 19.64 -17.55 -16.43
CA LEU A 54 18.62 -18.52 -16.02
C LEU A 54 17.62 -18.84 -17.14
N GLY A 55 17.98 -18.55 -18.39
CA GLY A 55 17.17 -18.90 -19.55
C GLY A 55 15.94 -18.00 -19.72
N SER A 56 14.77 -18.62 -19.88
CA SER A 56 13.51 -17.87 -20.09
C SER A 56 13.03 -17.15 -18.82
N ASP A 57 12.13 -16.16 -18.94
CA ASP A 57 11.51 -15.51 -17.78
C ASP A 57 10.78 -16.52 -16.87
N ALA A 58 10.15 -17.53 -17.47
CA ALA A 58 9.46 -18.58 -16.71
C ALA A 58 10.46 -19.45 -15.93
N GLU A 59 11.56 -19.86 -16.57
CA GLU A 59 12.62 -20.64 -15.93
C GLU A 59 13.28 -19.85 -14.80
N SER A 60 13.63 -18.59 -15.06
CA SER A 60 14.13 -17.64 -14.07
C SER A 60 13.18 -17.54 -12.87
N ALA A 61 11.89 -17.33 -13.10
CA ALA A 61 10.90 -17.24 -12.03
C ALA A 61 10.82 -18.54 -11.21
N ALA A 62 10.87 -19.71 -11.85
CA ALA A 62 10.87 -21.01 -11.17
C ALA A 62 12.12 -21.22 -10.31
N VAL A 63 13.30 -20.86 -10.82
CA VAL A 63 14.55 -20.89 -10.07
C VAL A 63 14.47 -19.97 -8.85
N TRP A 64 13.99 -18.73 -9.02
CA TRP A 64 13.87 -17.77 -7.91
C TRP A 64 12.88 -18.23 -6.82
N VAL A 65 11.77 -18.85 -7.20
CA VAL A 65 10.81 -19.44 -6.25
C VAL A 65 11.49 -20.53 -5.41
N LEU A 66 12.28 -21.42 -6.02
CA LEU A 66 12.95 -22.51 -5.31
C LEU A 66 14.14 -22.03 -4.47
N LEU A 67 14.92 -21.09 -4.97
CA LEU A 67 15.96 -20.44 -4.19
C LEU A 67 15.37 -19.75 -2.97
N HIS A 68 14.21 -19.10 -3.10
CA HIS A 68 13.53 -18.48 -1.96
C HIS A 68 13.06 -19.49 -0.91
N GLN A 69 12.58 -20.68 -1.34
CA GLN A 69 12.24 -21.75 -0.39
C GLN A 69 13.45 -22.19 0.44
N ARG A 70 14.67 -22.12 -0.12
CA ARG A 70 15.91 -22.49 0.56
C ARG A 70 16.54 -21.35 1.34
N PHE A 71 16.43 -20.12 0.84
CA PHE A 71 16.97 -18.89 1.41
C PHE A 71 15.88 -17.83 1.50
N PRO A 72 15.01 -17.90 2.54
CA PRO A 72 13.87 -17.01 2.67
C PRO A 72 14.34 -15.57 2.88
N SER A 73 14.36 -14.79 1.81
CA SER A 73 14.82 -13.42 1.80
C SER A 73 14.12 -12.65 0.69
N TYR A 74 13.72 -11.42 1.00
CA TYR A 74 13.21 -10.47 0.02
C TYR A 74 14.20 -10.26 -1.13
N GLY A 75 15.51 -10.30 -0.84
CA GLY A 75 16.55 -10.17 -1.85
C GLY A 75 16.47 -11.23 -2.97
N VAL A 76 15.90 -12.40 -2.68
CA VAL A 76 15.66 -13.43 -3.69
C VAL A 76 14.34 -13.17 -4.43
N LEU A 77 13.29 -12.76 -3.71
CA LEU A 77 11.97 -12.53 -4.31
C LEU A 77 11.89 -11.31 -5.21
N MET A 78 12.71 -10.27 -5.00
CA MET A 78 12.67 -9.07 -5.84
C MET A 78 12.93 -9.39 -7.32
N TYR A 79 13.63 -10.49 -7.63
CA TYR A 79 13.84 -10.93 -9.01
C TYR A 79 12.57 -11.48 -9.68
N LEU A 80 11.58 -11.96 -8.90
CA LEU A 80 10.27 -12.30 -9.46
C LEU A 80 9.58 -11.08 -10.05
N ARG A 81 9.82 -9.87 -9.52
CA ARG A 81 9.28 -8.63 -10.10
C ARG A 81 9.85 -8.35 -11.50
N MET A 82 11.10 -8.75 -11.76
CA MET A 82 11.68 -8.64 -13.10
C MET A 82 10.97 -9.58 -14.06
N CYS A 83 10.84 -10.87 -13.70
CA CYS A 83 10.12 -11.87 -14.50
C CYS A 83 8.64 -11.51 -14.70
N TRP A 84 8.00 -10.89 -13.70
CA TRP A 84 6.63 -10.38 -13.82
C TRP A 84 6.49 -9.32 -14.91
N SER A 85 7.47 -8.40 -14.97
CA SER A 85 7.42 -7.22 -15.83
C SER A 85 7.68 -7.56 -17.30
N SER A 86 8.52 -8.55 -17.58
CA SER A 86 8.77 -9.09 -18.94
C SER A 86 7.82 -10.22 -19.34
N GLY A 87 7.25 -10.92 -18.36
CA GLY A 87 6.40 -12.09 -18.54
C GLY A 87 5.04 -11.80 -19.17
N ASP A 88 4.49 -12.83 -19.81
CA ASP A 88 3.10 -12.80 -20.27
C ASP A 88 2.11 -13.06 -19.11
N HIS A 89 0.81 -12.96 -19.42
CA HIS A 89 -0.26 -13.18 -18.44
C HIS A 89 -0.25 -14.59 -17.83
N VAL A 90 0.24 -15.61 -18.55
CA VAL A 90 0.31 -16.98 -18.05
C VAL A 90 1.37 -17.09 -16.97
N LEU A 91 2.55 -16.49 -17.20
CA LEU A 91 3.61 -16.41 -16.21
C LEU A 91 3.19 -15.56 -15.00
N GLN A 92 2.55 -14.42 -15.23
CA GLN A 92 2.04 -13.56 -14.15
C GLN A 92 1.05 -14.32 -13.26
N ASP A 93 0.05 -15.00 -13.84
CA ASP A 93 -0.89 -15.82 -13.10
C ASP A 93 -0.19 -16.92 -12.30
N TRP A 94 0.83 -17.55 -12.88
CA TRP A 94 1.65 -18.54 -12.18
C TRP A 94 2.41 -17.94 -10.99
N ILE A 95 3.02 -16.76 -11.15
CA ILE A 95 3.72 -16.04 -10.06
C ILE A 95 2.76 -15.72 -8.91
N VAL A 96 1.54 -15.23 -9.20
CA VAL A 96 0.52 -15.01 -8.16
C VAL A 96 0.23 -16.30 -7.40
N ARG A 97 0.10 -17.43 -8.10
CA ARG A 97 -0.12 -18.74 -7.47
C ARG A 97 1.02 -19.14 -6.56
N GLN A 98 2.26 -18.77 -6.90
CA GLN A 98 3.42 -19.06 -6.05
C GLN A 98 3.41 -18.25 -4.77
N PHE A 99 3.09 -16.95 -4.85
CA PHE A 99 2.87 -16.15 -3.64
C PHE A 99 1.73 -16.71 -2.77
N ALA A 100 0.61 -17.10 -3.38
CA ALA A 100 -0.48 -17.74 -2.66
C ALA A 100 -0.06 -19.06 -1.99
N ALA A 101 0.77 -19.87 -2.65
CA ALA A 101 1.35 -21.10 -2.09
C ALA A 101 2.28 -20.80 -0.90
N MET A 102 3.15 -19.80 -1.02
CA MET A 102 4.08 -19.38 0.05
C MET A 102 3.32 -18.89 1.29
N LEU A 103 2.31 -18.04 1.10
CA LEU A 103 1.49 -17.52 2.21
C LEU A 103 0.61 -18.59 2.87
N THR A 104 0.19 -19.61 2.12
CA THR A 104 -0.72 -20.66 2.63
C THR A 104 0.04 -21.83 3.28
N HIS A 105 1.14 -22.25 2.66
CA HIS A 105 1.82 -23.51 3.00
C HIS A 105 3.27 -23.35 3.43
N GLY A 106 3.86 -22.17 3.22
CA GLY A 106 5.25 -21.91 3.55
C GLY A 106 5.48 -21.87 5.07
N PRO A 107 6.68 -22.26 5.55
CA PRO A 107 7.07 -21.96 6.92
C PRO A 107 7.16 -20.43 7.14
N ASP A 108 7.14 -19.99 8.40
CA ASP A 108 7.07 -18.56 8.72
C ASP A 108 8.13 -17.68 8.02
N PRO A 109 9.42 -18.05 7.92
CA PRO A 109 10.40 -17.22 7.20
C PRO A 109 10.08 -17.04 5.72
N VAL A 110 9.52 -18.07 5.06
CA VAL A 110 9.08 -18.01 3.66
C VAL A 110 7.85 -17.11 3.54
N ALA A 111 6.85 -17.30 4.41
CA ALA A 111 5.61 -16.53 4.38
C ALA A 111 5.85 -15.05 4.70
N GLU A 112 6.70 -14.73 5.68
CA GLU A 112 7.07 -13.36 6.05
C GLU A 112 7.82 -12.65 4.92
N SER A 113 8.80 -13.32 4.32
CA SER A 113 9.52 -12.75 3.18
C SER A 113 8.61 -12.56 1.96
N ALA A 114 7.66 -13.47 1.71
CA ALA A 114 6.67 -13.35 0.65
C ALA A 114 5.68 -12.20 0.90
N GLU A 115 5.21 -12.04 2.14
CA GLU A 115 4.38 -10.92 2.58
C GLU A 115 5.08 -9.58 2.37
N TYR A 116 6.35 -9.49 2.76
CA TYR A 116 7.15 -8.28 2.54
C TYR A 116 7.39 -8.00 1.06
N GLY A 117 7.72 -9.01 0.25
CA GLY A 117 7.89 -8.86 -1.19
C GLY A 117 6.61 -8.39 -1.90
N LEU A 118 5.45 -8.92 -1.51
CA LEU A 118 4.15 -8.44 -2.01
C LEU A 118 3.91 -6.98 -1.65
N TRP A 119 4.18 -6.60 -0.41
CA TRP A 119 3.99 -5.23 0.05
C TRP A 119 4.83 -4.23 -0.77
N VAL A 120 6.15 -4.45 -0.88
CA VAL A 120 7.06 -3.51 -1.57
C VAL A 120 6.89 -3.51 -3.10
N ASP A 121 6.86 -4.69 -3.74
CA ASP A 121 7.01 -4.76 -5.21
C ASP A 121 5.67 -4.77 -5.97
N TYR A 122 4.57 -5.16 -5.30
CA TYR A 122 3.29 -5.40 -5.96
C TYR A 122 2.15 -4.54 -5.42
N PHE A 123 2.04 -4.36 -4.09
CA PHE A 123 0.95 -3.56 -3.52
C PHE A 123 1.19 -2.06 -3.60
N GLU A 124 2.44 -1.61 -3.66
CA GLU A 124 2.79 -0.22 -3.94
C GLU A 124 2.84 0.10 -5.46
N SER A 125 2.50 -0.85 -6.33
CA SER A 125 2.55 -0.71 -7.78
C SER A 125 1.17 -0.39 -8.40
N PRO A 126 1.12 0.07 -9.67
CA PRO A 126 -0.14 0.24 -10.41
C PRO A 126 -0.95 -1.06 -10.56
N GLU A 127 -0.31 -2.23 -10.42
CA GLU A 127 -0.94 -3.54 -10.57
C GLU A 127 -1.55 -4.08 -9.27
N ALA A 128 -1.43 -3.34 -8.14
CA ALA A 128 -1.85 -3.77 -6.81
C ALA A 128 -3.26 -4.37 -6.76
N SER A 129 -4.23 -3.71 -7.41
CA SER A 129 -5.63 -4.20 -7.48
C SER A 129 -5.75 -5.57 -8.13
N GLN A 130 -5.02 -5.80 -9.23
CA GLN A 130 -5.03 -7.07 -9.96
C GLN A 130 -4.39 -8.18 -9.10
N VAL A 131 -3.20 -7.93 -8.58
CA VAL A 131 -2.44 -8.91 -7.79
C VAL A 131 -3.21 -9.29 -6.52
N PHE A 132 -3.68 -8.31 -5.76
CA PHE A 132 -4.42 -8.54 -4.53
C PHE A 132 -5.70 -9.36 -4.77
N THR A 133 -6.49 -8.99 -5.79
CA THR A 133 -7.73 -9.70 -6.15
C THR A 133 -7.43 -11.14 -6.55
N ALA A 134 -6.40 -11.35 -7.36
CA ALA A 134 -5.98 -12.69 -7.80
C ALA A 134 -5.52 -13.56 -6.62
N LEU A 135 -4.72 -13.01 -5.69
CA LEU A 135 -4.33 -13.70 -4.45
C LEU A 135 -5.53 -14.08 -3.60
N ALA A 136 -6.45 -13.14 -3.37
CA ALA A 136 -7.65 -13.38 -2.57
C ALA A 136 -8.49 -14.53 -3.15
N LEU A 137 -8.66 -14.58 -4.47
CA LEU A 137 -9.40 -15.66 -5.15
C LEU A 137 -8.71 -17.03 -5.02
N GLN A 138 -7.38 -17.07 -5.01
CA GLN A 138 -6.62 -18.33 -4.96
C GLN A 138 -6.46 -18.88 -3.54
N MET A 139 -6.55 -18.03 -2.52
CA MET A 139 -6.35 -18.41 -1.13
C MET A 139 -7.67 -18.79 -0.43
N PRO A 140 -7.71 -19.89 0.35
CA PRO A 140 -8.83 -20.17 1.24
C PRO A 140 -9.05 -19.00 2.21
N ARG A 141 -10.32 -18.62 2.44
CA ARG A 141 -10.68 -17.49 3.32
C ARG A 141 -9.96 -17.54 4.68
N SER A 142 -9.85 -18.72 5.30
CA SER A 142 -9.20 -18.91 6.60
C SER A 142 -7.70 -18.62 6.61
N HIS A 143 -7.03 -18.58 5.45
CA HIS A 143 -5.58 -18.37 5.31
C HIS A 143 -5.23 -16.96 4.81
N ARG A 144 -6.21 -16.07 4.62
CA ARG A 144 -5.97 -14.71 4.10
C ARG A 144 -5.37 -13.73 5.12
N GLY A 145 -5.05 -14.17 6.34
CA GLY A 145 -4.59 -13.28 7.42
C GLY A 145 -3.36 -12.42 7.06
N ARG A 146 -2.34 -13.02 6.45
CA ARG A 146 -1.14 -12.29 5.99
C ARG A 146 -1.45 -11.34 4.83
N LEU A 147 -2.19 -11.83 3.84
CA LEU A 147 -2.67 -11.02 2.70
C LEU A 147 -3.43 -9.76 3.15
N ILE A 148 -4.37 -9.92 4.10
CA ILE A 148 -5.20 -8.83 4.62
C ILE A 148 -4.34 -7.85 5.45
N SER A 149 -3.43 -8.36 6.28
CA SER A 149 -2.59 -7.51 7.15
C SER A 149 -1.70 -6.58 6.33
N GLY A 150 -1.14 -7.06 5.21
CA GLY A 150 -0.27 -6.28 4.32
C GLY A 150 -0.99 -5.42 3.28
N ALA A 151 -2.34 -5.40 3.25
CA ALA A 151 -3.12 -4.75 2.19
C ALA A 151 -3.21 -3.22 2.30
N GLY A 152 -2.39 -2.57 3.13
CA GLY A 152 -2.41 -1.12 3.34
C GLY A 152 -2.32 -0.32 2.02
N PRO A 153 -1.27 -0.53 1.20
CA PRO A 153 -1.08 0.15 -0.09
C PRO A 153 -2.12 -0.17 -1.16
N VAL A 154 -2.80 -1.33 -1.05
CA VAL A 154 -3.77 -1.77 -2.08
C VAL A 154 -4.94 -0.78 -2.16
N PRO A 155 -5.40 -0.38 -3.36
CA PRO A 155 -6.57 0.49 -3.52
C PRO A 155 -7.81 -0.03 -2.79
N TRP A 156 -8.58 0.89 -2.20
CA TRP A 156 -9.71 0.55 -1.34
C TRP A 156 -10.74 -0.31 -2.06
N GLU A 157 -11.06 0.03 -3.32
CA GLU A 157 -12.05 -0.65 -4.14
C GLU A 157 -11.72 -2.13 -4.35
N ALA A 158 -10.43 -2.47 -4.44
CA ALA A 158 -9.99 -3.85 -4.61
C ALA A 158 -10.08 -4.66 -3.31
N LYS A 159 -9.76 -4.07 -2.16
CA LYS A 159 -9.70 -4.77 -0.87
C LYS A 159 -10.99 -4.73 -0.05
N HIS A 160 -11.89 -3.78 -0.31
CA HIS A 160 -13.08 -3.56 0.51
C HIS A 160 -13.95 -4.81 0.68
N HIS A 161 -14.22 -5.56 -0.39
CA HIS A 161 -15.02 -6.79 -0.30
C HIS A 161 -14.32 -7.88 0.55
N VAL A 162 -13.00 -8.05 0.40
CA VAL A 162 -12.22 -8.99 1.21
C VAL A 162 -12.23 -8.57 2.69
N PHE A 163 -12.18 -7.28 2.96
CA PHE A 163 -12.27 -6.74 4.33
C PHE A 163 -13.66 -6.97 4.93
N GLN A 164 -14.73 -6.81 4.15
CA GLN A 164 -16.09 -7.14 4.58
C GLN A 164 -16.24 -8.63 4.91
N GLU A 165 -15.68 -9.52 4.09
CA GLU A 165 -15.65 -10.97 4.36
C GLU A 165 -14.85 -11.28 5.64
N ALA A 166 -13.71 -10.60 5.84
CA ALA A 166 -12.85 -10.80 7.00
C ALA A 166 -13.50 -10.35 8.32
N ALA A 167 -14.32 -9.30 8.29
CA ALA A 167 -15.07 -8.83 9.45
C ALA A 167 -16.07 -9.88 9.97
N GLU A 168 -16.54 -10.79 9.12
CA GLU A 168 -17.44 -11.89 9.51
C GLU A 168 -16.70 -13.09 10.14
N VAL A 169 -15.37 -13.08 10.16
CA VAL A 169 -14.55 -14.19 10.64
C VAL A 169 -13.68 -13.72 11.81
N PRO A 170 -14.03 -14.02 13.08
CA PRO A 170 -13.30 -13.54 14.26
C PRO A 170 -11.80 -13.81 14.24
N ALA A 171 -11.38 -14.96 13.69
CA ALA A 171 -9.96 -15.32 13.56
C ALA A 171 -9.17 -14.36 12.64
N LEU A 172 -9.84 -13.61 11.77
CA LEU A 172 -9.23 -12.64 10.86
C LEU A 172 -9.30 -11.20 11.39
N HIS A 173 -9.99 -10.93 12.50
CA HIS A 173 -10.13 -9.57 13.05
C HIS A 173 -8.79 -8.88 13.32
N PRO A 174 -7.75 -9.53 13.92
CA PRO A 174 -6.45 -8.87 14.10
C PRO A 174 -5.77 -8.51 12.78
N ALA A 175 -5.94 -9.35 11.75
CA ALA A 175 -5.39 -9.09 10.42
C ALA A 175 -6.10 -7.92 9.73
N LEU A 176 -7.44 -7.90 9.79
CA LEU A 176 -8.25 -6.82 9.27
C LEU A 176 -7.92 -5.49 9.95
N ALA A 177 -7.75 -5.49 11.27
CA ALA A 177 -7.35 -4.31 12.03
C ALA A 177 -6.01 -3.74 11.54
N ARG A 178 -5.00 -4.60 11.35
CA ARG A 178 -3.70 -4.18 10.79
C ARG A 178 -3.83 -3.68 9.35
N GLY A 179 -4.61 -4.36 8.52
CA GLY A 179 -4.87 -3.94 7.15
C GLY A 179 -5.54 -2.56 7.09
N LEU A 180 -6.53 -2.29 7.96
CA LEU A 180 -7.19 -0.98 8.09
C LEU A 180 -6.20 0.09 8.57
N ALA A 181 -5.41 -0.20 9.60
CA ALA A 181 -4.39 0.73 10.09
C ALA A 181 -3.36 1.04 8.99
N GLY A 182 -2.85 0.03 8.27
CA GLY A 182 -2.01 0.25 7.10
C GLY A 182 -2.71 1.09 6.02
N SER A 183 -4.01 0.89 5.81
CA SER A 183 -4.76 1.69 4.83
C SER A 183 -4.87 3.17 5.19
N PHE A 184 -4.86 3.51 6.48
CA PHE A 184 -4.85 4.89 6.98
C PHE A 184 -3.46 5.50 7.11
N TYR A 185 -2.47 4.70 7.50
CA TYR A 185 -1.17 5.18 7.93
C TYR A 185 -0.03 4.82 6.97
N ASP A 186 -0.19 3.94 6.01
CA ASP A 186 0.86 3.66 5.02
C ASP A 186 1.04 4.86 4.08
N LEU A 187 2.27 5.07 3.57
CA LEU A 187 2.57 6.11 2.57
C LEU A 187 1.70 5.96 1.31
N TYR A 188 1.39 4.72 0.92
CA TYR A 188 0.52 4.43 -0.21
C TYR A 188 -0.89 3.98 0.22
N GLY A 189 -1.20 4.11 1.52
CA GLY A 189 -2.49 3.74 2.09
C GLY A 189 -3.67 4.41 1.39
N GLN A 190 -4.69 3.61 1.06
CA GLN A 190 -5.96 4.07 0.51
C GLN A 190 -7.14 3.44 1.23
N VAL A 191 -8.13 4.27 1.56
CA VAL A 191 -9.28 3.88 2.39
C VAL A 191 -10.44 4.86 2.25
N ASP A 192 -11.65 4.31 2.18
CA ASP A 192 -12.87 5.04 2.49
C ASP A 192 -13.07 5.01 4.00
N ALA A 193 -12.90 6.16 4.65
CA ALA A 193 -12.91 6.24 6.11
C ALA A 193 -14.28 5.93 6.73
N VAL A 194 -15.38 6.21 6.02
CA VAL A 194 -16.74 5.90 6.51
C VAL A 194 -16.95 4.39 6.49
N ALA A 195 -16.62 3.74 5.37
CA ALA A 195 -16.73 2.28 5.26
C ALA A 195 -15.78 1.56 6.22
N ALA A 196 -14.57 2.10 6.40
CA ALA A 196 -13.61 1.58 7.38
C ALA A 196 -14.10 1.74 8.82
N SER A 197 -14.69 2.89 9.19
CA SER A 197 -15.31 3.09 10.50
C SER A 197 -16.36 2.01 10.79
N ALA A 198 -17.26 1.77 9.84
CA ALA A 198 -18.28 0.72 9.98
C ALA A 198 -17.69 -0.71 10.08
N LEU A 199 -16.49 -0.96 9.54
CA LEU A 199 -15.78 -2.23 9.72
C LEU A 199 -15.13 -2.31 11.10
N VAL A 200 -14.57 -1.22 11.62
CA VAL A 200 -13.98 -1.15 12.97
C VAL A 200 -15.02 -1.50 14.02
N ASP A 201 -16.27 -1.02 13.87
CA ASP A 201 -17.38 -1.32 14.79
C ASP A 201 -17.77 -2.82 14.83
N ARG A 202 -17.36 -3.61 13.84
CA ARG A 202 -17.73 -5.03 13.69
C ARG A 202 -16.65 -6.00 14.17
N ILE A 203 -15.45 -5.51 14.47
CA ILE A 203 -14.31 -6.35 14.81
C ILE A 203 -13.96 -6.27 16.30
N THR A 204 -13.33 -7.32 16.80
CA THR A 204 -12.78 -7.37 18.15
C THR A 204 -11.29 -7.65 18.08
N VAL A 205 -10.49 -6.80 18.72
CA VAL A 205 -9.02 -6.87 18.69
C VAL A 205 -8.51 -6.71 20.12
N ALA A 206 -7.58 -7.57 20.53
CA ALA A 206 -6.99 -7.51 21.87
C ALA A 206 -5.81 -6.52 21.98
N ASP A 207 -5.27 -6.10 20.85
CA ASP A 207 -4.18 -5.13 20.74
C ASP A 207 -4.73 -3.71 20.97
N GLU A 208 -4.47 -3.17 22.17
CA GLU A 208 -4.96 -1.86 22.61
C GLU A 208 -4.37 -0.70 21.78
N ASP A 209 -3.08 -0.78 21.43
CA ASP A 209 -2.40 0.25 20.64
C ASP A 209 -2.99 0.33 19.22
N LEU A 210 -3.27 -0.83 18.62
CA LEU A 210 -3.91 -0.91 17.33
C LEU A 210 -5.36 -0.40 17.37
N LEU A 211 -6.11 -0.73 18.43
CA LEU A 211 -7.46 -0.22 18.62
C LEU A 211 -7.47 1.30 18.82
N GLU A 212 -6.53 1.85 19.60
CA GLU A 212 -6.38 3.29 19.77
C GLU A 212 -6.05 3.96 18.43
N ALA A 213 -5.15 3.38 17.64
CA ALA A 213 -4.84 3.89 16.30
C ALA A 213 -6.07 3.88 15.38
N LEU A 214 -6.87 2.82 15.39
CA LEU A 214 -8.11 2.74 14.62
C LEU A 214 -9.21 3.66 15.17
N SER A 215 -9.27 3.89 16.47
CA SER A 215 -10.20 4.82 17.08
C SER A 215 -9.83 6.25 16.72
N GLU A 216 -8.58 6.67 16.91
CA GLU A 216 -8.09 7.98 16.49
C GLU A 216 -8.42 8.20 15.02
N ALA A 217 -8.12 7.20 14.21
CA ALA A 217 -8.36 7.18 12.80
C ALA A 217 -9.81 7.47 12.39
N THR A 218 -10.74 6.74 13.00
CA THR A 218 -12.14 6.71 12.56
C THR A 218 -13.01 7.71 13.31
N THR A 219 -12.47 8.42 14.32
CA THR A 219 -13.29 9.31 15.17
C THR A 219 -12.73 10.72 15.33
N GLN A 220 -11.48 10.99 14.96
CA GLN A 220 -10.82 12.26 15.23
C GLN A 220 -10.33 12.95 13.96
N PRO A 221 -10.39 14.30 13.90
CA PRO A 221 -9.73 15.04 12.84
C PRO A 221 -8.23 15.17 13.09
N LEU A 222 -7.51 15.40 12.00
CA LEU A 222 -6.19 16.00 12.08
C LEU A 222 -6.33 17.48 12.44
N ARG A 223 -5.74 17.90 13.56
CA ARG A 223 -5.78 19.30 14.02
C ARG A 223 -4.56 20.05 13.54
N LEU A 224 -4.80 21.19 12.90
CA LEU A 224 -3.77 22.04 12.31
C LEU A 224 -3.91 23.48 12.83
N ARG A 225 -2.78 24.17 12.98
CA ARG A 225 -2.75 25.64 13.11
C ARG A 225 -2.10 26.22 11.87
N THR A 226 -2.84 27.01 11.11
CA THR A 226 -2.32 27.64 9.91
C THR A 226 -1.48 28.87 10.27
N GLY A 227 -0.38 29.05 9.54
CA GLY A 227 0.45 30.25 9.52
C GLY A 227 0.07 31.07 8.30
N SER A 228 0.87 30.94 7.25
CA SER A 228 0.70 31.66 5.98
C SER A 228 0.04 30.80 4.89
N ALA A 229 -0.43 31.46 3.83
CA ALA A 229 -0.92 30.80 2.61
C ALA A 229 -0.29 31.43 1.37
N VAL A 230 -0.07 30.65 0.33
CA VAL A 230 0.45 31.09 -0.96
C VAL A 230 -0.58 30.83 -2.03
N VAL A 231 -1.04 31.89 -2.67
CA VAL A 231 -1.90 31.82 -3.86
C VAL A 231 -1.00 31.92 -5.08
N VAL A 232 -0.98 30.86 -5.88
CA VAL A 232 -0.16 30.78 -7.08
C VAL A 232 -0.91 31.41 -8.26
N ASP A 233 -0.21 32.14 -9.12
CA ASP A 233 -0.77 32.65 -10.36
C ASP A 233 -1.02 31.48 -11.32
N GLU A 234 -2.29 31.21 -11.64
CA GLU A 234 -2.67 30.10 -12.53
C GLU A 234 -2.18 30.27 -13.97
N SER A 235 -1.77 31.49 -14.36
CA SER A 235 -1.12 31.71 -15.65
C SER A 235 0.36 31.30 -15.67
N ASP A 236 0.95 30.96 -14.52
CA ASP A 236 2.33 30.49 -14.44
C ASP A 236 2.43 29.07 -15.01
N PRO A 237 3.21 28.86 -16.11
CA PRO A 237 3.35 27.54 -16.72
C PRO A 237 4.04 26.52 -15.80
N GLY A 238 4.71 26.96 -14.73
CA GLY A 238 5.27 26.11 -13.69
C GLY A 238 4.24 25.56 -12.70
N TRP A 239 2.97 25.98 -12.78
CA TRP A 239 1.90 25.55 -11.87
C TRP A 239 0.80 24.75 -12.59
N PRO A 240 0.91 23.42 -12.66
CA PRO A 240 -0.06 22.58 -13.36
C PRO A 240 -1.32 22.23 -12.52
N HIS A 241 -1.64 23.03 -11.48
CA HIS A 241 -2.66 22.70 -10.48
C HIS A 241 -3.68 23.83 -10.32
N GLU A 242 -4.46 24.09 -11.37
CA GLU A 242 -5.56 25.06 -11.35
C GLU A 242 -6.50 24.83 -10.16
N GLY A 243 -7.06 25.92 -9.63
CA GLY A 243 -8.00 25.89 -8.51
C GLY A 243 -7.38 25.40 -7.20
N SER A 244 -6.07 25.61 -7.00
CA SER A 244 -5.36 25.19 -5.80
C SER A 244 -4.50 26.29 -5.20
N PHE A 245 -4.27 26.23 -3.89
CA PHE A 245 -3.33 27.10 -3.18
C PHE A 245 -2.46 26.27 -2.22
N LEU A 246 -1.41 26.89 -1.69
CA LEU A 246 -0.56 26.27 -0.70
C LEU A 246 -0.83 26.84 0.69
N LEU A 247 -0.85 25.98 1.69
CA LEU A 247 -1.12 26.34 3.08
C LEU A 247 0.04 25.88 3.95
N ARG A 248 0.63 26.80 4.73
CA ARG A 248 1.65 26.49 5.73
C ARG A 248 0.96 26.31 7.07
N ALA A 249 1.16 25.17 7.72
CA ALA A 249 0.53 24.87 8.99
C ALA A 249 1.42 24.00 9.89
N VAL A 250 1.22 24.12 11.21
CA VAL A 250 1.77 23.21 12.20
C VAL A 250 0.74 22.12 12.49
N VAL A 251 1.17 20.87 12.41
CA VAL A 251 0.37 19.70 12.80
C VAL A 251 0.39 19.59 14.33
N ARG A 252 -0.80 19.55 14.94
CA ARG A 252 -0.96 19.43 16.40
C ARG A 252 -1.38 18.03 16.87
N SER A 253 -1.90 17.19 15.98
CA SER A 253 -2.24 15.80 16.32
C SER A 253 -0.98 14.94 16.48
N PRO A 254 -0.99 13.95 17.37
CA PRO A 254 0.16 13.07 17.63
C PRO A 254 0.48 12.16 16.42
N ARG A 255 -0.52 11.73 15.64
CA ARG A 255 -0.32 10.97 14.40
C ARG A 255 -0.77 11.80 13.18
N SER A 256 0.04 11.80 12.13
CA SER A 256 0.00 12.82 11.07
C SER A 256 -0.42 12.31 9.68
N ARG A 257 -0.96 11.09 9.54
CA ARG A 257 -1.03 10.43 8.21
C ARG A 257 -2.37 10.54 7.47
N TRP A 258 -3.36 11.21 8.06
CA TRP A 258 -4.70 11.47 7.51
C TRP A 258 -4.78 12.44 6.32
N VAL A 259 -3.66 12.89 5.79
CA VAL A 259 -3.64 14.16 5.05
C VAL A 259 -4.18 14.02 3.63
N ARG A 260 -3.99 12.86 2.99
CA ARG A 260 -4.34 12.73 1.57
C ARG A 260 -5.85 12.72 1.39
N ARG A 261 -6.33 13.65 0.57
CA ARG A 261 -7.74 13.83 0.20
C ARG A 261 -8.66 14.25 1.34
N SER A 262 -8.13 14.66 2.49
CA SER A 262 -8.94 15.13 3.61
C SER A 262 -9.56 16.51 3.33
N GLU A 263 -10.80 16.68 3.77
CA GLU A 263 -11.56 17.92 3.72
C GLU A 263 -11.06 18.87 4.82
N LEU A 264 -10.71 20.09 4.42
CA LEU A 264 -10.34 21.15 5.36
C LEU A 264 -11.60 21.83 5.89
N VAL A 265 -11.77 21.77 7.20
CA VAL A 265 -12.91 22.29 7.92
C VAL A 265 -12.47 23.38 8.90
N ALA A 266 -13.15 24.52 8.84
CA ALA A 266 -13.04 25.59 9.82
C ALA A 266 -14.45 26.15 10.10
N ASP A 267 -14.75 26.51 11.35
CA ASP A 267 -16.05 27.08 11.72
C ASP A 267 -17.27 26.28 11.18
N GLY A 268 -17.13 24.95 11.12
CA GLY A 268 -18.16 24.01 10.64
C GLY A 268 -18.32 23.91 9.12
N ARG A 269 -17.53 24.63 8.32
CA ARG A 269 -17.62 24.69 6.85
C ARG A 269 -16.41 24.03 6.18
N VAL A 270 -16.62 23.38 5.04
CA VAL A 270 -15.55 22.82 4.20
C VAL A 270 -15.01 23.91 3.27
N TYR A 271 -13.69 24.10 3.28
CA TYR A 271 -13.00 25.13 2.47
C TYR A 271 -12.16 24.55 1.33
N GLY A 272 -11.91 23.24 1.33
CA GLY A 272 -11.14 22.61 0.27
C GLY A 272 -10.72 21.20 0.64
N ARG A 273 -9.87 20.61 -0.18
CA ARG A 273 -9.34 19.26 0.01
C ARG A 273 -7.82 19.29 0.02
N LEU A 274 -7.21 18.69 1.04
CA LEU A 274 -5.78 18.44 1.10
C LEU A 274 -5.38 17.37 0.08
N VAL A 275 -4.33 17.61 -0.69
CA VAL A 275 -3.93 16.67 -1.75
C VAL A 275 -2.53 16.13 -1.56
N HIS A 276 -1.61 17.00 -1.14
CA HIS A 276 -0.22 16.65 -0.97
C HIS A 276 0.38 17.39 0.24
N TRP A 277 1.36 16.75 0.88
CA TRP A 277 2.15 17.26 1.98
C TRP A 277 3.62 17.27 1.58
N ASP A 278 4.38 18.27 2.00
CA ASP A 278 5.81 18.40 1.65
C ASP A 278 6.04 18.60 0.14
N PHE A 279 5.25 19.51 -0.44
CA PHE A 279 5.40 19.92 -1.84
C PHE A 279 6.77 20.60 -2.02
N PRO A 280 7.64 20.15 -2.96
CA PRO A 280 8.88 20.86 -3.25
C PRO A 280 8.53 22.22 -3.85
N PHE A 281 8.43 23.23 -2.99
CA PHE A 281 8.04 24.58 -3.35
C PHE A 281 9.23 25.52 -3.17
N ASP A 282 9.66 26.13 -4.26
CA ASP A 282 10.64 27.20 -4.24
C ASP A 282 9.93 28.52 -4.53
N ALA A 283 9.60 29.26 -3.46
CA ALA A 283 8.94 30.55 -3.55
C ALA A 283 9.70 31.52 -4.49
N ALA A 284 11.02 31.40 -4.61
CA ALA A 284 11.81 32.31 -5.44
C ALA A 284 11.63 32.11 -6.95
N LYS A 285 11.01 31.01 -7.40
CA LYS A 285 10.92 30.63 -8.82
C LYS A 285 9.57 30.92 -9.48
N ILE A 286 8.56 31.33 -8.72
CA ILE A 286 7.17 31.43 -9.18
C ILE A 286 6.63 32.81 -8.80
N ALA A 287 5.91 33.48 -9.71
CA ALA A 287 5.22 34.73 -9.40
C ALA A 287 3.98 34.40 -8.56
N HIS A 288 4.01 34.69 -7.26
CA HIS A 288 2.94 34.30 -6.34
C HIS A 288 2.59 35.42 -5.35
N ARG A 289 1.37 35.36 -4.82
CA ARG A 289 0.90 36.23 -3.74
C ARG A 289 0.96 35.45 -2.42
N THR A 290 1.80 35.90 -1.49
CA THR A 290 1.85 35.32 -0.14
C THR A 290 0.98 36.13 0.82
N VAL A 291 0.04 35.45 1.49
CA VAL A 291 -0.73 35.98 2.61
C VAL A 291 0.03 35.64 3.89
N VAL A 292 0.65 36.65 4.50
CA VAL A 292 1.56 36.49 5.63
C VAL A 292 0.80 36.57 6.96
N ALA A 293 1.07 35.63 7.86
CA ALA A 293 0.74 35.72 9.27
C ALA A 293 1.92 35.21 10.10
N PRO A 294 1.97 35.50 11.42
CA PRO A 294 2.97 34.93 12.30
C PRO A 294 2.99 33.40 12.18
N GLU A 295 4.17 32.84 11.96
CA GLU A 295 4.31 31.39 11.86
C GLU A 295 4.03 30.75 13.23
N PRO A 296 3.28 29.64 13.29
CA PRO A 296 3.06 28.93 14.54
C PRO A 296 4.36 28.27 15.00
N GLU A 297 4.53 28.14 16.32
CA GLU A 297 5.65 27.39 16.89
C GLU A 297 5.54 25.90 16.56
N GLY A 298 6.66 25.27 16.17
CA GLY A 298 6.75 23.83 15.91
C GLY A 298 7.24 23.48 14.51
N ARG A 299 7.06 22.21 14.12
CA ARG A 299 7.38 21.74 12.77
C ARG A 299 6.32 22.21 11.78
N ILE A 300 6.69 23.15 10.92
CA ILE A 300 5.83 23.66 9.86
C ILE A 300 5.84 22.69 8.68
N VAL A 301 4.65 22.43 8.14
CA VAL A 301 4.43 21.61 6.93
C VAL A 301 3.72 22.46 5.89
N LEU A 302 4.08 22.26 4.62
CA LEU A 302 3.42 22.88 3.47
C LEU A 302 2.44 21.88 2.85
N PHE A 303 1.19 22.30 2.70
CA PHE A 303 0.10 21.52 2.12
C PHE A 303 -0.37 22.13 0.81
N ARG A 304 -0.68 21.30 -0.19
CA ARG A 304 -1.50 21.71 -1.34
C ARG A 304 -2.98 21.50 -1.02
N VAL A 305 -3.77 22.55 -1.19
CA VAL A 305 -5.22 22.54 -1.00
C VAL A 305 -5.89 22.76 -2.36
N GLU A 306 -6.73 21.82 -2.78
CA GLU A 306 -7.69 22.00 -3.88
C GLU A 306 -8.90 22.76 -3.34
N GLY A 307 -9.07 24.01 -3.79
CA GLY A 307 -10.12 24.89 -3.34
C GLY A 307 -9.94 26.31 -3.90
N PRO A 308 -11.03 27.09 -3.99
CA PRO A 308 -10.96 28.48 -4.48
C PRO A 308 -9.92 29.31 -3.74
N ALA A 309 -9.15 30.13 -4.46
CA ALA A 309 -8.05 30.91 -3.91
C ALA A 309 -8.50 31.90 -2.83
N GLU A 310 -9.73 32.39 -2.88
CA GLU A 310 -10.35 33.23 -1.84
C GLU A 310 -10.45 32.52 -0.49
N HIS A 311 -10.49 31.18 -0.46
CA HIS A 311 -10.49 30.43 0.80
C HIS A 311 -9.14 30.46 1.50
N ALA A 312 -8.03 30.68 0.77
CA ALA A 312 -6.70 30.72 1.36
C ALA A 312 -6.59 31.79 2.46
N GLU A 313 -7.14 32.98 2.22
CA GLU A 313 -7.15 34.08 3.18
C GLU A 313 -8.02 33.77 4.41
N LEU A 314 -9.13 33.08 4.21
CA LEU A 314 -10.07 32.72 5.29
C LEU A 314 -9.47 31.69 6.26
N LEU A 315 -8.53 30.88 5.77
CA LEU A 315 -7.90 29.83 6.56
C LEU A 315 -6.64 30.30 7.30
N VAL A 316 -6.05 31.46 7.01
CA VAL A 316 -4.80 31.94 7.62
C VAL A 316 -4.95 32.29 9.10
N ASN A 317 -3.97 31.91 9.93
CA ASN A 317 -3.97 32.12 11.38
C ASN A 317 -5.20 31.54 12.11
N ARG A 318 -5.67 30.38 11.67
CA ARG A 318 -6.84 29.66 12.22
C ARG A 318 -6.43 28.29 12.74
N ASP A 319 -7.18 27.83 13.73
CA ASP A 319 -7.24 26.40 14.04
C ASP A 319 -8.21 25.78 13.04
N ILE A 320 -7.74 24.74 12.35
CA ILE A 320 -8.53 24.03 11.34
C ILE A 320 -8.45 22.53 11.61
N GLU A 321 -9.45 21.83 11.12
CA GLU A 321 -9.54 20.38 11.17
C GLU A 321 -9.42 19.83 9.76
N ALA A 322 -8.68 18.75 9.58
CA ALA A 322 -8.73 17.97 8.35
C ALA A 322 -9.41 16.64 8.64
N TRP A 323 -10.53 16.42 7.94
CA TRP A 323 -11.36 15.24 8.09
C TRP A 323 -11.28 14.38 6.84
N PRO A 324 -11.28 13.05 6.95
CA PRO A 324 -11.54 12.19 5.80
C PRO A 324 -12.88 12.53 5.17
N PRO A 325 -13.01 12.46 3.83
CA PRO A 325 -14.26 12.76 3.16
C PRO A 325 -15.46 12.02 3.76
N GLY A 326 -16.48 12.78 4.17
CA GLY A 326 -17.75 12.25 4.69
C GLY A 326 -17.70 11.67 6.12
N LEU A 327 -16.52 11.51 6.73
CA LEU A 327 -16.41 10.92 8.07
C LEU A 327 -17.04 11.84 9.14
N ARG A 328 -16.82 13.15 9.02
CA ARG A 328 -17.37 14.13 9.95
C ARG A 328 -18.90 14.08 9.99
N GLU A 329 -19.54 14.05 8.81
CA GLU A 329 -20.99 13.96 8.68
C GLU A 329 -21.52 12.60 9.13
N HIS A 330 -20.74 11.53 8.96
CA HIS A 330 -21.09 10.20 9.46
C HIS A 330 -21.15 10.19 10.99
N LEU A 331 -20.14 10.74 11.67
CA LEU A 331 -20.06 10.80 13.14
C LEU A 331 -21.08 11.74 13.79
N ALA A 332 -21.65 12.68 13.02
CA ALA A 332 -22.65 13.62 13.51
C ALA A 332 -24.10 13.08 13.48
N ARG A 333 -24.33 11.89 12.91
CA ARG A 333 -25.65 11.25 12.80
C ARG A 333 -25.90 10.29 13.96
#